data_AF-A0A2U1PKI3-F1
#
_entry.id   AF-A0A2U1PKI3-F1
#
_cell.length_a   1.000
_cell.length_b   1.000
_cell.length_c   1.000
_cell.angle_alpha   90.00
_cell.angle_beta   90.00
_cell.angle_gamma   90.00
#
_symmetry.space_group_name_H-M   'P 1'
#
loop_
_entity.id
_entity.type
_entity.pdbx_description
1 polymer ?
#
loop_
_entity_poly.entity_id
_entity_poly.type
_entity_poly.pdbx_seq_one_letter_code
_entity_poly.pdbx_strand_id
1 'polypeptide(L)' 'MAKTVKRLVNTKAKDIGSIVMSSPRDDPKMVANFKDLLEKMFLLDPDKRITVQQALGHPFITGK' A
#
# COMPACT_ATOMS: atom_id res chain seq x y z
N MET A 1 2.39 21.42 27.80
CA MET A 1 3.71 20.78 27.65
C MET A 1 3.86 20.32 26.22
N ALA A 2 4.93 20.71 25.52
CA ALA A 2 5.06 20.50 24.07
C ALA A 2 6.06 19.39 23.72
N LYS A 3 5.77 18.70 22.59
CA LYS A 3 6.64 17.89 21.71
C LYS A 3 6.87 16.44 22.17
N THR A 4 6.65 15.41 21.35
CA THR A 4 7.32 15.17 20.07
C THR A 4 6.51 14.20 19.19
N VAL A 5 6.03 14.64 18.03
CA VAL A 5 5.62 13.74 16.96
C VAL A 5 6.90 13.28 16.27
N LYS A 6 7.33 12.04 16.55
CA LYS A 6 8.49 11.45 15.87
C LYS A 6 8.12 11.28 14.39
N ARG A 7 8.58 12.19 13.53
CA ARG A 7 8.54 12.01 12.07
C ARG A 7 9.31 10.74 11.77
N LEU A 8 8.61 9.70 11.30
CA LEU A 8 9.25 8.48 10.84
C LEU A 8 10.16 8.84 9.67
N VAL A 9 11.41 8.51 9.89
CA VAL A 9 12.57 8.82 9.07
C VAL A 9 12.55 8.02 7.77
N ASN A 10 12.98 8.72 6.72
CA ASN A 10 13.39 8.30 5.39
C ASN A 10 13.84 6.82 5.28
N THR A 11 12.89 5.89 5.22
CA THR A 11 13.15 4.51 4.82
C THR A 11 13.51 4.54 3.35
N LYS A 12 14.68 3.98 2.97
CA LYS A 12 14.92 3.64 1.56
C LYS A 12 13.66 2.93 1.08
N ALA A 13 12.99 3.50 0.09
CA ALA A 13 11.80 2.89 -0.49
C ALA A 13 12.22 1.52 -1.03
N LYS A 14 12.08 0.47 -0.20
CA LYS A 14 12.05 -0.90 -0.70
C LYS A 14 10.76 -0.95 -1.48
N ASP A 15 10.87 -1.13 -2.79
CA ASP A 15 9.72 -1.33 -3.66
C ASP A 15 8.80 -2.37 -3.00
N ILE A 16 7.52 -2.05 -2.84
CA ILE A 16 6.58 -2.93 -2.14
C ILE A 16 6.58 -4.33 -2.79
N GLY A 17 6.84 -4.41 -4.11
CA GLY A 17 7.00 -5.67 -4.82
C GLY A 17 8.18 -6.54 -4.35
N SER A 18 9.21 -5.96 -3.75
CA SER A 18 10.32 -6.72 -3.14
C SER A 18 9.99 -7.30 -1.76
N ILE A 19 8.95 -6.80 -1.10
CA ILE A 19 8.49 -7.26 0.22
C ILE A 19 7.35 -8.27 0.08
N VAL A 20 6.50 -8.11 -0.94
CA VAL A 20 5.47 -9.09 -1.28
C VAL A 20 6.14 -10.32 -1.89
N MET A 21 6.58 -11.22 -1.01
CA MET A 21 7.08 -12.55 -1.39
C MET A 21 5.92 -13.31 -2.03
N SER A 22 5.89 -13.37 -3.36
CA SER A 22 4.91 -14.15 -4.11
C SER A 22 5.30 -15.61 -4.00
N SER A 23 4.44 -16.43 -3.41
CA SER A 23 4.59 -17.87 -3.47
C SER A 23 4.23 -18.35 -4.89
N PRO A 24 4.78 -19.49 -5.37
CA PRO A 24 4.44 -20.03 -6.70
C PRO A 24 2.95 -20.34 -6.89
N ARG A 25 2.16 -20.33 -5.81
CA ARG A 25 0.74 -20.65 -5.79
C ARG A 25 -0.15 -19.40 -5.80
N ASP A 26 0.42 -18.23 -5.59
CA ASP A 26 -0.35 -16.99 -5.57
C ASP A 26 -0.75 -16.60 -6.99
N ASP A 27 -1.99 -16.15 -7.15
CA ASP A 27 -2.46 -15.63 -8.42
C ASP A 27 -1.72 -14.30 -8.74
N PRO A 28 -1.01 -14.21 -9.88
CA PRO A 28 -0.23 -13.02 -10.22
C PRO A 28 -1.06 -11.74 -10.28
N LYS A 29 -2.34 -11.83 -10.65
CA LYS A 29 -3.25 -10.67 -10.69
C LYS A 29 -3.63 -10.24 -9.28
N MET A 30 -3.90 -11.19 -8.37
CA MET A 30 -4.18 -10.84 -6.97
C MET A 30 -2.98 -10.17 -6.31
N VAL A 31 -1.77 -10.65 -6.56
CA VAL A 31 -0.53 -10.05 -6.04
C VAL A 31 -0.31 -8.64 -6.62
N ALA A 32 -0.54 -8.44 -7.92
CA ALA A 32 -0.43 -7.13 -8.55
C ALA A 32 -1.47 -6.13 -7.99
N ASN A 33 -2.73 -6.57 -7.85
CA ASN A 33 -3.80 -5.78 -7.26
C ASN A 33 -3.53 -5.45 -5.79
N PHE A 34 -2.92 -6.37 -5.04
CA PHE A 34 -2.51 -6.12 -3.66
C PHE A 34 -1.43 -5.05 -3.58
N LYS A 35 -0.38 -5.19 -4.40
CA LYS A 35 0.72 -4.21 -4.48
C LYS A 35 0.18 -2.81 -4.78
N ASP A 36 -0.68 -2.69 -5.80
CA ASP A 36 -1.27 -1.40 -6.21
C ASP A 36 -2.12 -0.76 -5.09
N LEU A 37 -2.89 -1.56 -4.34
CA LEU A 37 -3.64 -1.05 -3.19
C LEU A 37 -2.70 -0.48 -2.11
N LEU A 38 -1.63 -1.21 -1.78
CA LEU A 38 -0.66 -0.77 -0.76
C LEU A 38 0.08 0.50 -1.20
N GLU A 39 0.47 0.60 -2.47
CA GLU A 39 1.10 1.80 -3.02
C GLU A 39 0.21 3.04 -2.83
N LYS A 40 -1.08 2.92 -3.13
CA LYS A 40 -2.04 4.02 -2.97
C LYS A 40 -2.37 4.33 -1.51
N MET A 41 -2.31 3.34 -0.61
CA MET A 41 -2.57 3.52 0.82
C MET A 41 -1.39 4.14 1.57
N PHE A 42 -0.16 3.82 1.16
CA PHE A 42 1.08 4.32 1.79
C PHE A 42 1.72 5.50 1.06
N LEU A 43 0.99 6.19 0.18
CA LEU A 43 1.42 7.48 -0.37
C LEU A 43 1.81 8.44 0.76
N LEU A 44 2.98 9.06 0.66
CA LEU A 44 3.53 9.92 1.70
C LEU A 44 2.65 11.15 1.94
N ASP A 45 2.10 11.68 0.84
CA ASP A 45 1.20 12.81 0.82
C ASP A 45 -0.22 12.36 1.22
N PRO A 46 -0.76 12.81 2.37
CA PRO A 46 -2.08 12.39 2.85
C PRO A 46 -3.21 12.78 1.90
N ASP A 47 -3.08 13.90 1.18
CA ASP A 47 -4.11 14.39 0.25
C ASP A 47 -4.19 13.52 -1.01
N LYS A 48 -3.14 12.75 -1.29
CA LYS A 48 -3.07 11.81 -2.42
C LYS A 48 -3.32 10.36 -2.02
N ARG A 49 -3.48 10.05 -0.73
CA ARG A 49 -3.79 8.69 -0.28
C ARG A 49 -5.17 8.28 -0.77
N ILE A 50 -5.31 6.98 -1.05
CA ILE A 50 -6.62 6.41 -1.36
C ILE A 50 -7.61 6.66 -0.22
N THR A 51 -8.81 7.10 -0.57
CA THR A 51 -9.91 7.23 0.40
C THR A 51 -10.51 5.87 0.72
N VAL A 52 -11.21 5.76 1.86
CA VAL A 52 -11.89 4.51 2.26
C VAL A 52 -12.85 4.03 1.17
N GLN A 53 -13.63 4.94 0.57
CA GLN A 53 -14.58 4.60 -0.49
C GLN A 53 -13.88 4.04 -1.73
N GLN A 54 -12.73 4.61 -2.11
CA GLN A 54 -11.93 4.11 -3.23
C GLN A 54 -11.27 2.76 -2.91
N ALA A 55 -10.80 2.56 -1.68
CA ALA A 55 -10.21 1.30 -1.25
C ALA A 55 -11.24 0.16 -1.26
N LEU A 56 -12.47 0.42 -0.81
CA LEU A 56 -13.59 -0.55 -0.89
C LEU A 56 -13.92 -0.94 -2.34
N GLY A 57 -13.73 -0.03 -3.29
CA GLY A 57 -13.91 -0.28 -4.72
C GLY A 57 -12.70 -0.92 -5.42
N HIS A 58 -11.61 -1.19 -4.71
CA HIS A 58 -10.38 -1.67 -5.32
C HIS A 58 -10.51 -3.12 -5.83
N PRO A 59 -9.93 -3.49 -6.99
CA PRO A 59 -9.96 -4.87 -7.51
C PRO A 59 -9.50 -5.93 -6.51
N PHE A 60 -8.50 -5.59 -5.69
CA PHE A 60 -8.03 -6.48 -4.61
C PHE A 60 -9.10 -6.80 -3.56
N ILE A 61 -9.94 -5.82 -3.18
CA ILE A 61 -11.01 -6.01 -2.18
C ILE A 61 -12.25 -6.63 -2.82
N THR A 62 -12.56 -6.22 -4.06
CA THR A 62 -13.76 -6.67 -4.78
C THR A 62 -13.59 -8.02 -5.49
N GLY A 63 -12.37 -8.55 -5.59
CA GLY A 63 -12.07 -9.81 -6.25
C GLY A 63 -12.23 -9.76 -7.78
N LYS A 64 -12.02 -8.58 -8.38
CA LYS A 64 -12.10 -8.36 -9.84
C LYS A 64 -10.75 -8.50 -10.54
#